data_AF-A0A8S9UG66-F1
#
_entry.id   AF-A0A8S9UG66-F1
#
_cell.length_a   1.000
_cell.length_b   1.000
_cell.length_c   1.000
_cell.angle_alpha   90.00
_cell.angle_beta   90.00
_cell.angle_gamma   90.00
#
_symmetry.space_group_name_H-M   'P 1'
#
loop_
_entity.id
_entity.type
_entity.pdbx_description
1 polymer ?
#
loop_
_entity_poly.entity_id
_entity_poly.type
_entity_poly.pdbx_seq_one_letter_code
_entity_poly.pdbx_strand_id
1 'polypeptide(L)'
;MQRNPQQYAKFGTGYHSEQKTTEVFEKWAMEGTHIKSVITTLKLNGKSASEMANNENFPALLKYVKLYLDFKPFRDLNAKSRLQARRPIS
;
A
#
# COMPACT_ATOMS: atom_id res chain seq x y z
N MET A 1 4.71 -6.55 -23.87
CA MET A 1 5.84 -5.75 -23.32
C MET A 1 6.32 -6.41 -22.05
N GLN A 2 7.55 -6.95 -22.02
CA GLN A 2 8.17 -7.43 -20.78
C GLN A 2 8.52 -6.20 -19.92
N ARG A 3 7.86 -6.05 -18.77
CA ARG A 3 8.27 -5.04 -17.79
C ARG A 3 9.63 -5.45 -17.24
N ASN A 4 10.58 -4.52 -17.20
CA ASN A 4 11.84 -4.74 -16.49
C ASN A 4 11.50 -5.01 -15.01
N PRO A 5 11.81 -6.19 -14.44
CA PRO A 5 11.45 -6.53 -13.06
C PRO A 5 12.07 -5.58 -12.02
N GLN A 6 13.09 -4.80 -12.40
CA GLN A 6 13.71 -3.77 -11.57
C GLN A 6 12.94 -2.45 -11.54
N GLN A 7 11.98 -2.23 -12.44
CA GLN A 7 11.21 -0.98 -12.57
C GLN A 7 9.71 -1.29 -12.51
N TYR A 8 9.23 -1.61 -11.31
CA TYR A 8 7.83 -1.96 -11.07
C TYR A 8 6.99 -0.74 -10.69
N ALA A 9 7.49 0.09 -9.77
CA ALA A 9 6.80 1.29 -9.31
C ALA A 9 7.77 2.43 -9.06
N LYS A 10 7.34 3.65 -9.37
CA LYS A 10 8.12 4.88 -9.17
C LYS A 10 7.54 5.69 -8.02
N PHE A 11 8.29 5.82 -6.94
CA PHE A 11 7.93 6.64 -5.79
C PHE A 11 9.17 7.03 -4.97
N GLY A 12 9.06 8.11 -4.19
CA GLY A 12 10.20 8.67 -3.47
C GLY A 12 11.30 9.13 -4.43
N THR A 13 12.51 8.59 -4.27
CA THR A 13 13.71 8.98 -5.02
C THR A 13 13.87 8.32 -6.39
N GLY A 14 13.04 7.32 -6.75
CA GLY A 14 13.24 6.61 -8.02
C GLY A 14 12.30 5.44 -8.29
N TYR A 15 12.71 4.60 -9.24
CA TYR A 15 12.07 3.31 -9.50
C TYR A 15 12.48 2.29 -8.45
N HIS A 16 11.54 1.42 -8.11
CA HIS A 16 11.72 0.29 -7.23
C HIS A 16 11.35 -0.99 -7.95
N SER A 17 12.04 -2.07 -7.60
CA SER A 17 11.69 -3.42 -8.05
C SER A 17 10.35 -3.84 -7.46
N GLU A 18 9.76 -4.89 -8.03
CA GLU A 18 8.52 -5.45 -7.50
C GLU A 18 8.70 -5.95 -6.05
N GLN A 19 9.80 -6.63 -5.77
CA GLN A 19 10.12 -7.11 -4.42
C GLN A 19 10.18 -5.94 -3.43
N LYS A 20 10.94 -4.89 -3.75
CA LYS A 20 11.08 -3.76 -2.83
C LYS A 20 9.76 -3.02 -2.61
N THR A 21 8.98 -2.87 -3.68
CA THR A 21 7.64 -2.28 -3.61
C THR A 21 6.72 -3.11 -2.71
N THR A 22 6.79 -4.44 -2.81
CA THR A 22 5.99 -5.36 -1.98
C THR A 22 6.32 -5.23 -0.51
N GLU A 23 7.60 -5.27 -0.15
CA GLU A 23 8.05 -5.10 1.25
C GLU A 23 7.53 -3.80 1.87
N VAL A 24 7.62 -2.69 1.12
CA VAL A 24 7.13 -1.38 1.57
C VAL A 24 5.61 -1.39 1.72
N PHE A 25 4.90 -1.97 0.76
CA PHE A 25 3.44 -2.02 0.78
C PHE A 25 2.88 -2.94 1.87
N GLU A 26 3.53 -4.07 2.14
CA GLU A 26 3.15 -4.94 3.26
C GLU A 26 3.29 -4.21 4.59
N LYS A 27 4.40 -3.51 4.80
CA LYS A 27 4.61 -2.69 6.00
C LYS A 27 3.49 -1.64 6.15
N TRP A 28 3.23 -0.85 5.11
CA TRP A 28 2.17 0.16 5.13
C TRP A 28 0.78 -0.43 5.30
N ALA A 29 0.51 -1.58 4.68
CA ALA A 29 -0.75 -2.28 4.82
C ALA A 29 -0.94 -2.79 6.25
N MET A 30 0.08 -3.32 6.91
CA MET A 30 0.01 -3.71 8.32
C MET A 30 -0.16 -2.52 9.26
N GLU A 31 0.48 -1.38 8.94
CA GLU A 31 0.33 -0.13 9.71
C GLU A 31 -1.05 0.54 9.50
N GLY A 32 -1.79 0.13 8.47
CA GLY A 32 -3.10 0.69 8.15
C GLY A 32 -3.02 2.03 7.39
N THR A 33 -1.92 2.29 6.70
CA THR A 33 -1.73 3.50 5.90
C THR A 33 -2.89 3.69 4.92
N HIS A 34 -3.48 4.89 4.92
CA HIS A 34 -4.68 5.15 4.15
C HIS A 34 -4.41 5.08 2.63
N ILE A 35 -5.31 4.46 1.87
CA ILE A 35 -5.17 4.29 0.41
C ILE A 35 -4.95 5.64 -0.30
N LYS A 36 -5.63 6.71 0.15
CA LYS A 36 -5.44 8.08 -0.37
C LYS A 36 -3.98 8.55 -0.27
N SER A 37 -3.28 8.22 0.81
CA SER A 37 -1.87 8.58 0.97
C SER A 37 -0.99 7.84 -0.04
N VAL A 38 -1.29 6.56 -0.29
CA VAL A 38 -0.56 5.77 -1.29
C VAL A 38 -0.82 6.25 -2.72
N ILE A 39 -2.06 6.65 -3.05
CA ILE A 39 -2.40 7.30 -4.32
C ILE A 39 -1.54 8.56 -4.54
N THR A 40 -1.37 9.38 -3.51
CA THR A 40 -0.50 10.57 -3.56
C THR A 40 0.97 10.18 -3.76
N THR A 41 1.48 9.22 -3.00
CA THR A 41 2.86 8.73 -3.12
C THR A 41 3.17 8.19 -4.52
N LEU A 42 2.22 7.51 -5.14
CA LEU A 42 2.32 6.98 -6.50
C LEU A 42 2.05 8.04 -7.59
N LYS A 43 1.84 9.30 -7.21
CA LYS A 43 1.51 10.42 -8.11
C LYS A 43 0.29 10.13 -9.00
N LEU A 44 -0.72 9.50 -8.41
CA LEU A 44 -2.00 9.17 -9.05
C LEU A 44 -3.13 10.13 -8.64
N ASN A 45 -2.89 11.01 -7.66
CA ASN A 45 -3.88 11.99 -7.23
C ASN A 45 -4.25 12.99 -8.35
N GLY A 46 -5.51 13.38 -8.41
CA GLY A 46 -6.03 14.33 -9.39
C GLY A 46 -6.23 13.79 -10.82
N LYS A 47 -5.87 12.53 -11.07
CA LYS A 47 -6.09 11.86 -12.37
C LYS A 47 -7.51 11.32 -12.45
N SER A 48 -8.10 11.34 -13.63
CA SER A 48 -9.31 10.59 -13.95
C SER A 48 -9.06 9.08 -13.88
N ALA A 49 -10.14 8.29 -13.87
CA ALA A 49 -10.04 6.83 -13.87
C ALA A 49 -9.27 6.30 -15.10
N SER A 50 -9.47 6.89 -16.28
CA SER A 50 -8.76 6.52 -17.50
C SER A 50 -7.26 6.87 -17.43
N GLU A 51 -6.93 8.05 -16.92
CA GLU A 51 -5.52 8.47 -16.75
C GLU A 51 -4.80 7.64 -15.69
N MET A 52 -5.50 7.24 -14.62
CA MET A 52 -4.96 6.29 -13.67
C MET A 52 -4.72 4.93 -14.33
N ALA A 53 -5.70 4.36 -15.03
CA ALA A 53 -5.56 3.03 -15.63
C ALA A 53 -4.38 2.93 -16.62
N ASN A 54 -4.08 4.03 -17.33
CA ASN A 54 -2.97 4.13 -18.27
C ASN A 54 -1.62 4.48 -17.61
N ASN A 55 -1.59 4.73 -16.30
CA ASN A 55 -0.37 5.11 -15.60
C ASN A 55 0.50 3.90 -15.22
N GLU A 56 1.83 4.05 -15.33
CA GLU A 56 2.80 3.01 -14.96
C GLU A 56 2.67 2.51 -13.51
N ASN A 57 2.24 3.37 -12.58
CA ASN A 57 2.08 3.03 -11.16
C ASN A 57 0.72 2.40 -10.82
N PHE A 58 -0.22 2.31 -11.76
CA PHE A 58 -1.55 1.75 -11.48
C PHE A 58 -1.54 0.29 -11.01
N PRO A 59 -0.74 -0.61 -11.60
CA PRO A 59 -0.59 -1.97 -11.07
C PRO A 59 -0.09 -2.00 -9.62
N ALA A 60 0.79 -1.06 -9.25
CA ALA A 60 1.29 -0.95 -7.88
C ALA A 60 0.16 -0.51 -6.93
N LEU A 61 -0.70 0.42 -7.34
CA LEU A 61 -1.89 0.79 -6.55
C LEU A 61 -2.80 -0.42 -6.33
N LEU A 62 -3.11 -1.20 -7.37
CA LEU A 62 -3.94 -2.40 -7.23
C LEU A 62 -3.32 -3.41 -6.27
N LYS A 63 -2.00 -3.61 -6.35
CA LYS A 63 -1.25 -4.46 -5.42
C LYS A 63 -1.38 -3.97 -3.97
N TYR A 64 -1.24 -2.67 -3.74
CA TYR A 64 -1.41 -2.09 -2.41
C TYR A 64 -2.83 -2.30 -1.88
N VAL A 65 -3.86 -2.07 -2.69
CA VAL A 65 -5.26 -2.28 -2.28
C VAL A 65 -5.51 -3.73 -1.89
N LYS A 66 -4.99 -4.68 -2.67
CA LYS A 66 -5.07 -6.11 -2.34
C LYS A 66 -4.43 -6.41 -0.98
N LEU A 67 -3.16 -6.01 -0.79
CA LEU A 67 -2.45 -6.19 0.48
C LEU A 67 -3.21 -5.51 1.64
N TYR A 68 -3.73 -4.30 1.44
CA TYR A 68 -4.50 -3.60 2.45
C TYR A 68 -5.72 -4.40 2.90
N LEU A 69 -6.43 -5.06 1.99
CA LEU A 69 -7.55 -5.94 2.33
C LEU A 69 -7.08 -7.23 3.00
N ASP A 70 -6.04 -7.88 2.47
CA ASP A 70 -5.48 -9.13 3.01
C ASP A 70 -4.97 -8.95 4.45
N PHE A 71 -4.39 -7.79 4.76
CA PHE A 71 -3.88 -7.49 6.11
C PHE A 71 -4.95 -6.98 7.10
N LYS A 72 -6.20 -6.79 6.66
CA LYS A 72 -7.28 -6.29 7.53
C LYS A 72 -7.48 -7.13 8.80
N PRO A 73 -7.53 -8.48 8.75
CA PRO A 73 -7.70 -9.29 9.95
C PRO A 73 -6.58 -9.07 10.97
N PHE A 74 -5.33 -8.95 10.53
CA PHE A 74 -4.19 -8.71 11.40
C PHE A 74 -4.22 -7.33 12.05
N ARG A 75 -4.64 -6.31 11.30
CA ARG A 75 -4.85 -4.95 11.87
C ARG A 75 -5.93 -4.94 12.94
N ASP A 76 -7.04 -5.61 12.67
CA ASP A 76 -8.17 -5.69 13.60
C ASP A 76 -7.78 -6.44 14.89
N LEU A 77 -7.01 -7.53 14.77
CA LEU A 77 -6.44 -8.25 15.90
C LEU A 77 -5.49 -7.37 16.71
N ASN A 78 -4.55 -6.69 16.06
CA ASN A 78 -3.61 -5.78 16.72
C ASN A 78 -4.33 -4.63 17.45
N ALA A 79 -5.40 -4.08 16.85
CA ALA A 79 -6.21 -3.05 17.48
C ALA A 79 -6.94 -3.58 18.72
N LYS A 80 -7.54 -4.77 18.64
CA LYS A 80 -8.20 -5.44 19.78
C LYS A 80 -7.22 -5.71 20.93
N SER A 81 -6.04 -6.26 20.64
CA SER A 81 -5.02 -6.54 21.66
C SER A 81 -4.56 -5.26 22.36
N ARG A 82 -4.34 -4.17 21.61
CA ARG A 82 -3.99 -2.86 22.19
C ARG A 82 -5.09 -2.30 23.09
N LEU A 83 -6.36 -2.49 22.73
CA LEU A 83 -7.49 -2.06 23.56
C LEU A 83 -7.60 -2.90 24.84
N GLN A 84 -7.37 -4.20 24.77
CA GLN A 84 -7.36 -5.07 25.95
C GLN A 84 -6.21 -4.71 26.90
N ALA A 85 -5.00 -4.48 26.39
CA ALA A 85 -3.84 -4.09 27.20
C ALA A 85 -4.00 -2.72 27.90
N ARG A 86 -4.89 -1.86 27.38
CA ARG A 86 -5.16 -0.52 27.96
C ARG A 86 -6.29 -0.52 28.98
N ARG A 87 -7.01 -1.63 29.19
CA ARG A 87 -8.04 -1.70 30.22
C ARG A 87 -7.37 -1.84 31.59
N PRO A 88 -7.65 -0.95 32.56
CA PRO A 88 -7.14 -1.12 33.91
C PRO A 88 -7.71 -2.40 34.51
N ILE A 89 -6.86 -3.14 35.23
CA ILE A 89 -7.28 -4.28 36.04
C ILE A 89 -8.15 -3.68 37.15
N SER A 90 -9.46 -4.00 37.14
CA SER A 90 -10.38 -3.68 38.24
C SER A 90 -10.21 -4.69 39.36
#